data_AF-A0A826ETM3-F1
#
_entry.id   AF-A0A826ETM3-F1
#
_cell.length_a   1.000
_cell.length_b   1.000
_cell.length_c   1.000
_cell.angle_alpha   90.00
_cell.angle_beta   90.00
_cell.angle_gamma   90.00
#
_symmetry.space_group_name_H-M   'P 1'
#
loop_
_entity.id
_entity.type
_entity.pdbx_description
1 polymer ?
#
loop_
_entity_poly.entity_id
_entity_poly.type
_entity_poly.pdbx_seq_one_letter_code
_entity_poly.pdbx_strand_id
1 'polypeptide(L)'
;NIISQVNSKPFKEFSQGALSLVNSSVDLEEITINTFQGYSYVVRGFQEKSLEKFKSVGQELLKKGLVNDLNKDNLFILSLSMINPREEEMEINWSEINFSRIFDIILQNELEFAFESQWIENIILKDEDGQYGVSILYSIKREQALIDKSKKLVNIFEKEISNYSGEIKVDLLPHAIKKQDNPQKKDLLIRFFFILLDNAKLAQSYFGSGMLADLMMHLNSSLQKKLAKHPKLSTILSPLEIENLKREIE
;
A
#
# COMPACT_ATOMS: atom_id res chain seq x y z
N ASN A 1 -1.79 2.87 -42.28
CA ASN A 1 -2.12 2.87 -40.83
C ASN A 1 -2.91 1.61 -40.54
N ILE A 2 -2.34 0.61 -39.84
CA ILE A 2 -3.02 -0.70 -39.59
C ILE A 2 -4.28 -0.51 -38.72
N ILE A 3 -4.27 0.48 -37.83
CA ILE A 3 -5.38 0.79 -36.91
C ILE A 3 -6.63 1.23 -37.67
N SER A 4 -6.50 1.92 -38.81
CA SER A 4 -7.65 2.39 -39.58
C SER A 4 -8.41 1.27 -40.30
N GLN A 5 -7.85 0.06 -40.34
CA GLN A 5 -8.47 -1.13 -40.93
C GLN A 5 -9.24 -1.98 -39.90
N VAL A 6 -9.22 -1.59 -38.61
CA VAL A 6 -9.94 -2.28 -37.55
C VAL A 6 -11.39 -1.80 -37.49
N ASN A 7 -12.33 -2.70 -37.75
CA ASN A 7 -13.77 -2.40 -37.83
C ASN A 7 -14.47 -2.30 -36.47
N SER A 8 -13.96 -2.98 -35.44
CA SER A 8 -14.54 -2.92 -34.08
C SER A 8 -13.98 -1.71 -33.34
N LYS A 9 -14.85 -0.76 -32.94
CA LYS A 9 -14.43 0.45 -32.21
C LYS A 9 -13.62 0.13 -30.94
N PRO A 10 -14.07 -0.76 -30.03
CA PRO A 10 -13.29 -1.15 -28.85
C PRO A 10 -11.91 -1.74 -29.18
N PHE A 11 -11.83 -2.59 -30.21
CA PHE A 11 -10.56 -3.20 -30.60
C PHE A 11 -9.62 -2.19 -31.28
N LYS A 12 -10.18 -1.21 -31.99
CA LYS A 12 -9.43 -0.10 -32.58
C LYS A 12 -8.82 0.79 -31.49
N GLU A 13 -9.60 1.17 -30.49
CA GLU A 13 -9.16 1.96 -29.33
C GLU A 13 -8.06 1.24 -28.54
N PHE A 14 -8.24 -0.05 -28.27
CA PHE A 14 -7.21 -0.88 -27.64
C PHE A 14 -5.93 -0.90 -28.48
N SER A 15 -6.05 -1.14 -29.79
CA SER A 15 -4.89 -1.18 -30.70
C SER A 15 -4.17 0.17 -30.76
N GLN A 16 -4.89 1.30 -30.68
CA GLN A 16 -4.31 2.64 -30.57
C GLN A 16 -3.45 2.78 -29.31
N GLY A 17 -3.97 2.34 -28.17
CA GLY A 17 -3.22 2.35 -26.91
C GLY A 17 -1.97 1.49 -26.96
N ALA A 18 -2.10 0.25 -27.44
CA ALA A 18 -1.00 -0.71 -27.52
C ALA A 18 0.13 -0.28 -28.46
N LEU A 19 -0.20 0.45 -29.53
CA LEU A 19 0.77 0.89 -30.54
C LEU A 19 1.25 2.34 -30.35
N SER A 20 0.86 3.01 -29.26
CA SER A 20 1.15 4.43 -29.05
C SER A 20 2.66 4.74 -28.95
N LEU A 21 3.48 3.78 -28.52
CA LEU A 21 4.94 3.93 -28.46
C LEU A 21 5.65 3.76 -29.81
N VAL A 22 5.04 3.04 -30.75
CA VAL A 22 5.64 2.72 -32.06
C VAL A 22 5.28 3.76 -33.11
N ASN A 23 4.11 4.40 -32.99
CA ASN A 23 3.69 5.50 -33.85
C ASN A 23 3.65 6.81 -33.06
N SER A 24 4.75 7.56 -33.13
CA SER A 24 4.91 8.90 -32.54
C SER A 24 3.90 9.95 -33.05
N SER A 25 3.11 9.63 -34.07
CA SER A 25 2.10 10.48 -34.69
C SER A 25 0.65 10.12 -34.32
N VAL A 26 0.41 9.15 -33.44
CA VAL A 26 -0.95 8.94 -32.93
C VAL A 26 -1.19 10.03 -31.88
N ASP A 27 -1.64 11.20 -32.34
CA ASP A 27 -2.50 12.01 -31.50
C ASP A 27 -3.66 11.09 -31.11
N LEU A 28 -3.68 10.72 -29.84
CA LEU A 28 -4.79 10.00 -29.24
C LEU A 28 -5.95 10.99 -29.21
N GLU A 29 -6.64 11.17 -30.35
CA GLU A 29 -7.73 12.15 -30.52
C GLU A 29 -8.79 12.00 -29.43
N GLU A 30 -8.99 10.78 -28.92
CA GLU A 30 -9.82 10.49 -27.75
C GLU A 30 -9.17 9.36 -26.94
N ILE A 31 -8.89 9.62 -25.65
CA ILE A 31 -8.37 8.59 -24.72
C ILE A 31 -9.54 7.96 -23.99
N THR A 32 -9.75 6.68 -24.27
CA THR A 32 -10.83 5.87 -23.67
C THR A 32 -10.26 4.83 -22.72
N ILE A 33 -11.15 4.16 -21.97
CA ILE A 33 -10.79 3.01 -21.13
C ILE A 33 -10.08 1.92 -21.95
N ASN A 34 -10.55 1.63 -23.17
CA ASN A 34 -9.91 0.62 -24.03
C ASN A 34 -8.51 1.06 -24.46
N THR A 35 -8.32 2.35 -24.74
CA THR A 35 -7.00 2.93 -25.03
C THR A 35 -6.04 2.76 -23.84
N PHE A 36 -6.50 3.02 -22.61
CA PHE A 36 -5.71 2.82 -21.39
C PHE A 36 -5.33 1.34 -21.18
N GLN A 37 -6.26 0.41 -21.44
CA GLN A 37 -6.01 -1.02 -21.36
C GLN A 37 -4.98 -1.48 -22.39
N GLY A 38 -5.10 -1.01 -23.64
CA GLY A 38 -4.12 -1.28 -24.69
C GLY A 38 -2.73 -0.77 -24.34
N TYR A 39 -2.64 0.45 -23.80
CA TYR A 39 -1.38 1.00 -23.30
C TYR A 39 -0.78 0.12 -22.19
N SER A 40 -1.60 -0.28 -21.22
CA SER A 40 -1.18 -1.08 -20.07
C SER A 40 -0.81 -2.52 -20.40
N TYR A 41 -1.27 -3.02 -21.54
CA TYR A 41 -0.86 -4.31 -22.08
C TYR A 41 0.60 -4.32 -22.53
N VAL A 42 1.09 -3.21 -23.08
CA VAL A 42 2.44 -3.12 -23.67
C VAL A 42 3.44 -2.44 -22.74
N VAL A 43 2.99 -1.46 -21.96
CA VAL A 43 3.86 -0.59 -21.17
C VAL A 43 3.62 -0.79 -19.68
N ARG A 44 4.70 -0.94 -18.91
CA ARG A 44 4.67 -0.86 -17.45
C ARG A 44 5.26 0.48 -17.02
N GLY A 45 4.43 1.37 -16.51
CA GLY A 45 4.76 2.76 -16.20
C GLY A 45 4.36 3.74 -17.31
N PHE A 46 4.77 5.00 -17.15
CA PHE A 46 4.45 6.08 -18.08
C PHE A 46 5.70 6.86 -18.49
N GLN A 47 5.67 7.38 -19.71
CA GLN A 47 6.47 8.55 -20.05
C GLN A 47 5.77 9.80 -19.49
N GLU A 48 6.53 10.71 -18.88
CA GLU A 48 5.99 11.91 -18.21
C GLU A 48 4.99 12.69 -19.09
N LYS A 49 5.36 12.94 -20.35
CA LYS A 49 4.51 13.61 -21.37
C LYS A 49 3.17 12.92 -21.69
N SER A 50 3.01 11.65 -21.28
CA SER A 50 1.78 10.88 -21.53
C SER A 50 0.82 10.91 -20.33
N LEU A 51 1.33 11.17 -19.13
CA LEU A 51 0.54 11.11 -17.89
C LEU A 51 -0.70 12.02 -17.92
N GLU A 52 -0.50 13.28 -18.32
CA GLU A 52 -1.59 14.26 -18.39
C GLU A 52 -2.72 13.81 -19.32
N LYS A 53 -2.37 13.21 -20.46
CA LYS A 53 -3.35 12.73 -21.44
C LYS A 53 -4.25 11.63 -20.86
N PHE A 54 -3.72 10.80 -19.97
CA PHE A 54 -4.49 9.70 -19.35
C PHE A 54 -5.21 10.09 -18.05
N LYS A 55 -5.04 11.32 -17.53
CA LYS A 55 -5.62 11.72 -16.23
C LYS A 55 -7.14 11.45 -16.16
N SER A 56 -7.90 11.95 -17.14
CA SER A 56 -9.37 11.85 -17.13
C SER A 56 -9.86 10.40 -17.16
N VAL A 57 -9.26 9.54 -17.98
CA VAL A 57 -9.63 8.11 -18.01
C VAL A 57 -9.21 7.40 -16.72
N GLY A 58 -8.11 7.80 -16.10
CA GLY A 58 -7.70 7.30 -14.79
C GLY A 58 -8.74 7.60 -13.71
N GLN A 59 -9.25 8.84 -13.67
CA GLN A 59 -10.32 9.24 -12.77
C GLN A 59 -11.60 8.43 -13.02
N GLU A 60 -11.97 8.23 -14.30
CA GLU A 60 -13.14 7.43 -14.67
C GLU A 60 -13.00 5.96 -14.23
N LEU A 61 -11.81 5.35 -14.39
CA LEU A 61 -11.53 3.98 -13.94
C LEU A 61 -11.66 3.83 -12.42
N LEU A 62 -11.11 4.79 -11.66
CA LEU A 62 -11.22 4.82 -10.19
C LEU A 62 -12.67 4.99 -9.74
N LYS A 63 -13.43 5.89 -10.37
CA LYS A 63 -14.86 6.10 -10.09
C LYS A 63 -15.68 4.84 -10.36
N LYS A 64 -15.40 4.13 -11.46
CA LYS A 64 -16.15 2.92 -11.86
C LYS A 64 -15.67 1.64 -11.17
N GLY A 65 -14.55 1.65 -10.44
CA GLY A 65 -13.99 0.44 -9.85
C GLY A 65 -13.34 -0.52 -10.87
N LEU A 66 -12.97 -0.03 -12.05
CA LEU A 66 -12.51 -0.87 -13.16
C LEU A 66 -11.00 -1.15 -13.10
N VAL A 67 -10.58 -1.87 -12.06
CA VAL A 67 -9.18 -2.19 -11.80
C VAL A 67 -8.95 -3.70 -11.90
N ASN A 68 -7.98 -4.13 -12.70
CA ASN A 68 -7.66 -5.53 -12.91
C ASN A 68 -6.15 -5.73 -13.16
N ASP A 69 -5.70 -6.97 -13.26
CA ASP A 69 -4.27 -7.30 -13.43
C ASP A 69 -3.62 -6.68 -14.69
N LEU A 70 -4.42 -6.35 -15.70
CA LEU A 70 -3.92 -5.71 -16.91
C LEU A 70 -3.54 -4.25 -16.63
N ASN A 71 -4.41 -3.51 -15.94
CA ASN A 71 -4.33 -2.06 -15.85
C ASN A 71 -3.89 -1.51 -14.47
N LYS A 72 -3.91 -2.33 -13.40
CA LYS A 72 -3.74 -1.88 -12.01
C LYS A 72 -2.47 -1.09 -11.76
N ASP A 73 -1.32 -1.60 -12.22
CA ASP A 73 -0.03 -0.98 -11.89
C ASP A 73 0.08 0.39 -12.56
N ASN A 74 -0.34 0.50 -13.82
CA ASN A 74 -0.37 1.77 -14.53
C ASN A 74 -1.41 2.73 -13.95
N LEU A 75 -2.60 2.25 -13.60
CA LEU A 75 -3.62 3.11 -13.00
C LEU A 75 -3.11 3.69 -11.67
N PHE A 76 -2.47 2.89 -10.84
CA PHE A 76 -1.91 3.34 -9.58
C PHE A 76 -0.71 4.29 -9.76
N ILE A 77 0.18 4.04 -10.72
CA ILE A 77 1.25 4.97 -11.08
C ILE A 77 0.67 6.32 -11.55
N LEU A 78 -0.32 6.29 -12.45
CA LEU A 78 -1.00 7.49 -12.92
C LEU A 78 -1.66 8.24 -11.76
N SER A 79 -2.32 7.49 -10.86
CA SER A 79 -3.01 8.05 -9.71
C SER A 79 -2.04 8.79 -8.78
N LEU A 80 -0.95 8.13 -8.42
CA LEU A 80 0.10 8.71 -7.58
C LEU A 80 0.74 9.94 -8.23
N SER A 81 0.89 9.95 -9.56
CA SER A 81 1.53 11.05 -10.27
C SER A 81 0.61 12.25 -10.54
N MET A 82 -0.67 12.04 -10.85
CA MET A 82 -1.52 13.08 -11.47
C MET A 82 -2.90 13.28 -10.83
N ILE A 83 -3.35 12.37 -9.97
CA ILE A 83 -4.71 12.40 -9.42
C ILE A 83 -4.64 12.61 -7.92
N ASN A 84 -5.12 13.77 -7.46
CA ASN A 84 -5.24 14.04 -6.04
C ASN A 84 -6.51 13.40 -5.49
N PRO A 85 -6.43 12.42 -4.56
CA PRO A 85 -7.61 11.76 -4.00
C PRO A 85 -8.44 12.67 -3.09
N ARG A 86 -7.98 13.91 -2.81
CA ARG A 86 -8.67 14.91 -1.98
C ARG A 86 -9.38 16.01 -2.78
N GLU A 87 -9.28 15.99 -4.11
CA GLU A 87 -10.06 16.93 -4.92
C GLU A 87 -11.56 16.70 -4.69
N GLU A 88 -12.34 17.78 -4.52
CA GLU A 88 -13.77 17.71 -4.17
C GLU A 88 -14.60 16.93 -5.20
N GLU A 89 -14.25 17.06 -6.48
CA GLU A 89 -14.90 16.37 -7.60
C GLU A 89 -14.42 14.92 -7.77
N MET A 90 -13.44 14.48 -6.98
CA MET A 90 -12.85 13.16 -7.12
C MET A 90 -13.73 12.09 -6.47
N GLU A 91 -14.30 11.22 -7.29
CA GLU A 91 -15.03 10.04 -6.85
C GLU A 91 -14.17 8.78 -7.00
N ILE A 92 -14.04 8.01 -5.91
CA ILE A 92 -13.27 6.76 -5.88
C ILE A 92 -14.17 5.65 -5.37
N ASN A 93 -14.24 4.54 -6.12
CA ASN A 93 -14.94 3.34 -5.67
C ASN A 93 -14.06 2.53 -4.71
N TRP A 94 -14.06 2.92 -3.44
CA TRP A 94 -13.25 2.30 -2.40
C TRP A 94 -13.62 0.83 -2.10
N SER A 95 -14.86 0.41 -2.39
CA SER A 95 -15.33 -0.96 -2.12
C SER A 95 -14.88 -1.99 -3.15
N GLU A 96 -14.66 -1.58 -4.40
CA GLU A 96 -14.31 -2.49 -5.50
C GLU A 96 -12.79 -2.51 -5.80
N ILE A 97 -12.03 -1.56 -5.26
CA ILE A 97 -10.61 -1.41 -5.56
C ILE A 97 -9.76 -1.79 -4.36
N ASN A 98 -8.92 -2.80 -4.52
CA ASN A 98 -7.87 -3.12 -3.56
C ASN A 98 -6.62 -2.26 -3.83
N PHE A 99 -6.34 -1.32 -2.93
CA PHE A 99 -5.22 -0.38 -3.03
C PHE A 99 -3.90 -0.89 -2.42
N SER A 100 -3.82 -2.14 -1.93
CA SER A 100 -2.59 -2.67 -1.30
C SER A 100 -1.37 -2.60 -2.21
N ARG A 101 -1.59 -2.69 -3.53
CA ARG A 101 -0.53 -2.59 -4.54
C ARG A 101 0.12 -1.19 -4.60
N ILE A 102 -0.58 -0.13 -4.18
CA ILE A 102 0.00 1.23 -4.10
C ILE A 102 1.21 1.25 -3.17
N PHE A 103 1.15 0.58 -2.02
CA PHE A 103 2.28 0.54 -1.09
C PHE A 103 3.50 -0.13 -1.73
N ASP A 104 3.32 -1.26 -2.41
CA ASP A 104 4.42 -1.92 -3.13
C ASP A 104 5.02 -1.00 -4.22
N ILE A 105 4.20 -0.28 -4.98
CA ILE A 105 4.66 0.66 -6.01
C ILE A 105 5.48 1.80 -5.39
N ILE A 106 4.97 2.43 -4.33
CA ILE A 106 5.63 3.55 -3.64
C ILE A 106 6.96 3.09 -3.05
N LEU A 107 6.96 1.96 -2.32
CA LEU A 107 8.15 1.50 -1.61
C LEU A 107 9.24 1.00 -2.56
N GLN A 108 8.92 0.61 -3.79
CA GLN A 108 9.90 0.09 -4.76
C GLN A 108 10.38 1.14 -5.77
N ASN A 109 9.80 2.34 -5.77
CA ASN A 109 10.14 3.40 -6.73
C ASN A 109 11.03 4.46 -6.08
N GLU A 110 12.16 4.77 -6.72
CA GLU A 110 13.07 5.82 -6.26
C GLU A 110 12.47 7.22 -6.45
N LEU A 111 11.59 7.39 -7.44
CA LEU A 111 10.95 8.66 -7.71
C LEU A 111 9.90 8.98 -6.65
N GLU A 112 9.74 10.27 -6.35
CA GLU A 112 8.67 10.76 -5.50
C GLU A 112 7.47 11.15 -6.34
N PHE A 113 6.33 10.50 -6.07
CA PHE A 113 5.09 10.81 -6.76
C PHE A 113 4.44 12.06 -6.15
N ALA A 114 3.84 12.89 -7.00
CA ALA A 114 3.27 14.18 -6.59
C ALA A 114 2.17 14.05 -5.53
N PHE A 115 1.36 12.99 -5.59
CA PHE A 115 0.25 12.73 -4.67
C PHE A 115 0.49 11.53 -3.75
N GLU A 116 1.74 11.09 -3.59
CA GLU A 116 2.11 9.92 -2.78
C GLU A 116 1.51 9.97 -1.37
N SER A 117 1.72 11.08 -0.66
CA SER A 117 1.27 11.23 0.73
C SER A 117 -0.26 11.26 0.83
N GLN A 118 -0.93 11.96 -0.09
CA GLN A 118 -2.39 12.08 -0.11
C GLN A 118 -3.06 10.73 -0.36
N TRP A 119 -2.48 9.90 -1.23
CA TRP A 119 -2.95 8.53 -1.45
C TRP A 119 -2.73 7.66 -0.22
N ILE A 120 -1.54 7.67 0.38
CA ILE A 120 -1.28 6.92 1.62
C ILE A 120 -2.27 7.31 2.72
N GLU A 121 -2.45 8.61 2.96
CA GLU A 121 -3.36 9.15 3.98
C GLU A 121 -4.81 8.70 3.74
N ASN A 122 -5.32 8.83 2.51
CA ASN A 122 -6.69 8.41 2.19
C ASN A 122 -6.89 6.90 2.34
N ILE A 123 -5.95 6.07 1.89
CA ILE A 123 -6.05 4.61 2.02
C ILE A 123 -6.09 4.21 3.50
N ILE A 124 -5.22 4.80 4.34
CA ILE A 124 -5.19 4.53 5.78
C ILE A 124 -6.50 4.92 6.44
N LEU A 125 -7.06 6.10 6.13
CA LEU A 125 -8.31 6.57 6.73
C LEU A 125 -9.55 5.78 6.27
N LYS A 126 -9.43 4.99 5.20
CA LYS A 126 -10.48 4.10 4.69
C LYS A 126 -10.28 2.63 5.07
N ASP A 127 -9.24 2.31 5.82
CA ASP A 127 -8.89 0.96 6.24
C ASP A 127 -9.67 0.56 7.51
N GLU A 128 -10.95 0.26 7.34
CA GLU A 128 -11.85 -0.09 8.46
C GLU A 128 -11.61 -1.50 9.01
N ASP A 129 -11.09 -2.42 8.20
CA ASP A 129 -10.88 -3.83 8.58
C ASP A 129 -9.40 -4.18 8.85
N GLY A 130 -8.51 -3.19 8.75
CA GLY A 130 -7.09 -3.32 9.03
C GLY A 130 -6.27 -4.01 7.93
N GLN A 131 -6.86 -4.36 6.78
CA GLN A 131 -6.16 -5.05 5.70
C GLN A 131 -5.04 -4.21 5.08
N TYR A 132 -5.21 -2.88 5.00
CA TYR A 132 -4.15 -2.03 4.46
C TYR A 132 -3.01 -1.86 5.44
N GLY A 133 -3.27 -1.79 6.75
CA GLY A 133 -2.25 -1.87 7.79
C GLY A 133 -1.43 -3.16 7.73
N VAL A 134 -2.08 -4.30 7.47
CA VAL A 134 -1.41 -5.58 7.18
C VAL A 134 -0.58 -5.50 5.90
N SER A 135 -1.12 -4.89 4.85
CA SER A 135 -0.42 -4.72 3.57
C SER A 135 0.85 -3.88 3.70
N ILE A 136 0.80 -2.81 4.50
CA ILE A 136 1.96 -1.98 4.84
C ILE A 136 3.09 -2.83 5.45
N LEU A 137 2.76 -3.68 6.43
CA LEU A 137 3.73 -4.59 7.04
C LEU A 137 4.38 -5.51 6.01
N TYR A 138 3.57 -6.09 5.11
CA TYR A 138 4.08 -6.93 4.04
C TYR A 138 4.98 -6.18 3.07
N SER A 139 4.59 -4.97 2.66
CA SER A 139 5.37 -4.16 1.72
C SER A 139 6.70 -3.74 2.32
N ILE A 140 6.75 -3.29 3.58
CA ILE A 140 8.00 -2.90 4.27
C ILE A 140 8.99 -4.07 4.35
N LYS A 141 8.51 -5.30 4.61
CA LYS A 141 9.40 -6.45 4.78
C LYS A 141 10.10 -6.89 3.48
N ARG A 142 9.55 -6.54 2.31
CA ARG A 142 10.08 -6.99 1.02
C ARG A 142 11.52 -6.52 0.82
N GLU A 143 12.33 -7.34 0.17
CA GLU A 143 13.73 -7.01 -0.13
C GLU A 143 13.85 -5.73 -0.96
N GLN A 144 12.95 -5.55 -1.94
CA GLN A 144 12.95 -4.42 -2.87
C GLN A 144 12.44 -3.10 -2.26
N ALA A 145 11.87 -3.13 -1.06
CA ALA A 145 11.35 -1.92 -0.42
C ALA A 145 12.51 -0.97 -0.04
N LEU A 146 12.45 0.26 -0.50
CA LEU A 146 13.38 1.33 -0.16
C LEU A 146 13.11 1.80 1.26
N ILE A 147 14.19 1.89 2.06
CA ILE A 147 14.07 2.15 3.49
C ILE A 147 13.50 3.54 3.78
N ASP A 148 13.90 4.56 3.03
CA ASP A 148 13.46 5.94 3.29
C ASP A 148 12.00 6.16 2.89
N LYS A 149 11.54 5.51 1.81
CA LYS A 149 10.11 5.43 1.45
C LYS A 149 9.31 4.72 2.55
N SER A 150 9.85 3.62 3.09
CA SER A 150 9.21 2.87 4.16
C SER A 150 9.08 3.71 5.44
N LYS A 151 10.12 4.47 5.81
CA LYS A 151 10.08 5.41 6.93
C LYS A 151 9.03 6.50 6.71
N LYS A 152 8.99 7.10 5.51
CA LYS A 152 8.00 8.13 5.16
C LYS A 152 6.57 7.60 5.32
N LEU A 153 6.29 6.41 4.80
CA LEU A 153 4.99 5.75 4.94
C LEU A 153 4.64 5.55 6.41
N VAL A 154 5.54 4.98 7.22
CA VAL A 154 5.30 4.78 8.67
C VAL A 154 5.05 6.11 9.39
N ASN A 155 5.77 7.18 9.02
CA ASN A 155 5.57 8.50 9.62
C ASN A 155 4.21 9.11 9.26
N ILE A 156 3.72 8.88 8.04
CA ILE A 156 2.38 9.28 7.64
C ILE A 156 1.34 8.49 8.45
N PHE A 157 1.50 7.18 8.55
CA PHE A 157 0.61 6.33 9.33
C PHE A 157 0.55 6.75 10.81
N GLU A 158 1.70 7.03 11.42
CA GLU A 158 1.78 7.52 12.80
C GLU A 158 1.04 8.84 13.01
N LYS A 159 1.05 9.75 12.02
CA LYS A 159 0.28 11.00 12.10
C LYS A 159 -1.22 10.77 12.04
N GLU A 160 -1.66 9.80 11.24
CA GLU A 160 -3.08 9.48 11.05
C GLU A 160 -3.63 8.48 12.07
N ILE A 161 -2.79 7.96 12.99
CA ILE A 161 -3.15 6.85 13.88
C ILE A 161 -4.34 7.14 14.79
N SER A 162 -4.55 8.40 15.16
CA SER A 162 -5.69 8.83 15.97
C SER A 162 -7.02 8.75 15.21
N ASN A 163 -6.97 8.88 13.89
CA ASN A 163 -8.14 8.84 13.00
C ASN A 163 -8.30 7.47 12.31
N TYR A 164 -7.28 6.61 12.39
CA TYR A 164 -7.34 5.25 11.89
C TYR A 164 -8.40 4.44 12.63
N SER A 165 -9.33 3.82 11.90
CA SER A 165 -10.45 3.07 12.49
C SER A 165 -10.15 1.58 12.67
N GLY A 166 -9.37 0.98 11.77
CA GLY A 166 -9.10 -0.46 11.76
C GLY A 166 -8.28 -0.99 12.93
N GLU A 167 -8.27 -2.32 13.04
CA GLU A 167 -7.39 -3.09 13.93
C GLU A 167 -6.58 -4.08 13.10
N ILE A 168 -5.26 -4.09 13.28
CA ILE A 168 -4.34 -4.81 12.40
C ILE A 168 -3.98 -6.16 13.01
N LYS A 169 -4.14 -7.22 12.21
CA LYS A 169 -3.66 -8.56 12.54
C LYS A 169 -2.17 -8.68 12.25
N VAL A 170 -1.38 -8.90 13.28
CA VAL A 170 0.09 -8.94 13.18
C VAL A 170 0.67 -10.36 13.31
N ASP A 171 -0.14 -11.39 13.03
CA ASP A 171 0.25 -12.81 13.19
C ASP A 171 1.59 -13.16 12.50
N LEU A 172 1.89 -12.56 11.34
CA LEU A 172 3.12 -12.84 10.60
C LEU A 172 4.29 -11.91 10.94
N LEU A 173 4.09 -10.92 11.81
CA LEU A 173 5.11 -9.94 12.15
C LEU A 173 6.33 -10.55 12.84
N PRO A 174 6.21 -11.45 13.85
CA PRO A 174 7.38 -12.06 14.49
C PRO A 174 8.25 -12.81 13.46
N HIS A 175 7.60 -13.53 12.55
CA HIS A 175 8.29 -14.22 11.46
C HIS A 175 8.98 -13.25 10.50
N ALA A 176 8.32 -12.14 10.15
CA ALA A 176 8.89 -11.10 9.30
C ALA A 176 10.12 -10.45 9.94
N ILE A 177 10.09 -10.17 11.25
CA ILE A 177 11.21 -9.61 12.01
C ILE A 177 12.36 -10.62 12.13
N LYS A 178 12.05 -11.90 12.38
CA LYS A 178 13.04 -12.97 12.49
C LYS A 178 13.84 -13.17 11.21
N LYS A 179 13.18 -13.10 10.05
CA LYS A 179 13.78 -13.30 8.72
C LYS A 179 14.37 -12.02 8.10
N GLN A 180 14.30 -10.88 8.79
CA GLN A 180 14.74 -9.62 8.21
C GLN A 180 16.24 -9.43 8.43
N ASP A 181 17.02 -9.66 7.37
CA ASP A 181 18.48 -9.51 7.40
C ASP A 181 18.92 -8.03 7.37
N ASN A 182 18.06 -7.11 6.89
CA ASN A 182 18.34 -5.68 6.92
C ASN A 182 17.99 -5.07 8.29
N PRO A 183 18.97 -4.59 9.09
CA PRO A 183 18.71 -4.08 10.43
C PRO A 183 17.76 -2.87 10.45
N GLN A 184 17.85 -1.98 9.47
CA GLN A 184 16.99 -0.79 9.41
C GLN A 184 15.53 -1.15 9.14
N LYS A 185 15.28 -2.14 8.27
CA LYS A 185 13.91 -2.64 8.04
C LYS A 185 13.38 -3.37 9.27
N LYS A 186 14.23 -4.15 9.94
CA LYS A 186 13.87 -4.84 11.18
C LYS A 186 13.45 -3.83 12.26
N ASP A 187 14.26 -2.80 12.49
CA ASP A 187 13.96 -1.73 13.43
C ASP A 187 12.67 -0.98 13.06
N LEU A 188 12.44 -0.75 11.76
CA LEU A 188 11.22 -0.09 11.29
C LEU A 188 9.96 -0.94 11.52
N LEU A 189 10.02 -2.26 11.30
CA LEU A 189 8.92 -3.18 11.59
C LEU A 189 8.61 -3.21 13.10
N ILE A 190 9.65 -3.24 13.94
CA ILE A 190 9.51 -3.16 15.40
C ILE A 190 8.88 -1.82 15.81
N ARG A 191 9.34 -0.70 15.23
CA ARG A 191 8.74 0.62 15.49
C ARG A 191 7.28 0.65 15.10
N PHE A 192 6.93 0.14 13.92
CA PHE A 192 5.54 0.10 13.46
C PHE A 192 4.66 -0.70 14.42
N PHE A 193 5.12 -1.87 14.87
CA PHE A 193 4.43 -2.64 15.89
C PHE A 193 4.15 -1.85 17.17
N PHE A 194 5.14 -1.11 17.68
CA PHE A 194 4.92 -0.28 18.86
C PHE A 194 3.96 0.88 18.60
N ILE A 195 3.96 1.50 17.41
CA ILE A 195 2.95 2.51 17.05
C ILE A 195 1.54 1.91 17.17
N LEU A 196 1.33 0.68 16.67
CA LEU A 196 0.05 0.01 16.76
C LEU A 196 -0.32 -0.34 18.21
N LEU A 197 0.63 -0.89 18.98
CA LEU A 197 0.42 -1.28 20.37
C LEU A 197 0.14 -0.07 21.27
N ASP A 198 0.91 1.00 21.13
CA ASP A 198 0.79 2.24 21.89
C ASP A 198 -0.60 2.87 21.68
N ASN A 199 -1.20 2.67 20.50
CA ASN A 199 -2.52 3.19 20.11
C ASN A 199 -3.67 2.17 20.17
N ALA A 200 -3.46 0.96 20.71
CA ALA A 200 -4.47 -0.11 20.78
C ALA A 200 -5.08 -0.46 19.41
N LYS A 201 -4.25 -0.52 18.37
CA LYS A 201 -4.65 -0.85 16.98
C LYS A 201 -4.23 -2.25 16.54
N LEU A 202 -3.98 -3.14 17.50
CA LEU A 202 -3.70 -4.55 17.24
C LEU A 202 -4.99 -5.34 17.41
N ALA A 203 -5.37 -6.11 16.39
CA ALA A 203 -6.53 -6.97 16.46
C ALA A 203 -6.24 -8.20 17.32
N GLN A 204 -7.22 -8.61 18.14
CA GLN A 204 -7.16 -9.91 18.79
C GLN A 204 -7.22 -11.01 17.70
N SER A 205 -6.22 -11.87 17.68
CA SER A 205 -6.04 -12.91 16.66
C SER A 205 -5.32 -14.11 17.26
N TYR A 206 -4.81 -15.04 16.43
CA TYR A 206 -3.97 -16.15 16.91
C TYR A 206 -2.65 -15.64 17.51
N PHE A 207 -2.34 -14.38 17.29
CA PHE A 207 -1.33 -13.58 17.96
C PHE A 207 -1.57 -13.51 19.49
N GLY A 208 -1.20 -14.58 20.19
CA GLY A 208 -1.20 -14.69 21.66
C GLY A 208 0.17 -14.46 22.28
N SER A 209 0.31 -14.77 23.58
CA SER A 209 1.56 -14.54 24.33
C SER A 209 2.79 -15.23 23.74
N GLY A 210 2.63 -16.39 23.09
CA GLY A 210 3.74 -17.11 22.47
C GLY A 210 4.37 -16.35 21.30
N MET A 211 3.56 -15.74 20.44
CA MET A 211 4.07 -14.92 19.33
C MET A 211 4.73 -13.63 19.82
N LEU A 212 4.23 -13.07 20.93
CA LEU A 212 4.86 -11.92 21.58
C LEU A 212 6.17 -12.30 22.27
N ALA A 213 6.27 -13.48 22.86
CA ALA A 213 7.54 -14.01 23.39
C ALA A 213 8.56 -14.22 22.26
N ASP A 214 8.14 -14.77 21.12
CA ASP A 214 8.97 -14.89 19.92
C ASP A 214 9.47 -13.53 19.43
N LEU A 215 8.59 -12.52 19.43
CA LEU A 215 8.98 -11.15 19.12
C LEU A 215 10.01 -10.61 20.12
N MET A 216 9.82 -10.84 21.42
CA MET A 216 10.72 -10.36 22.48
C MET A 216 12.15 -10.84 22.33
N MET A 217 12.37 -12.06 21.84
CA MET A 217 13.72 -12.58 21.53
C MET A 217 14.48 -11.72 20.50
N HIS A 218 13.77 -10.90 19.73
CA HIS A 218 14.34 -10.03 18.71
C HIS A 218 14.42 -8.55 19.13
N LEU A 219 13.96 -8.21 20.33
CA LEU A 219 14.00 -6.88 20.90
C LEU A 219 15.24 -6.68 21.78
N ASN A 220 15.73 -5.44 21.90
CA ASN A 220 16.72 -5.11 22.92
C ASN A 220 16.08 -5.10 24.32
N SER A 221 16.90 -5.13 25.37
CA SER A 221 16.42 -5.23 26.77
C SER A 221 15.48 -4.09 27.19
N SER A 222 15.63 -2.90 26.62
CA SER A 222 14.72 -1.77 26.89
C SER A 222 13.34 -2.02 26.27
N LEU A 223 13.30 -2.45 25.01
CA LEU A 223 12.05 -2.74 24.30
C LEU A 223 11.35 -4.01 24.83
N GLN A 224 12.10 -5.01 25.28
CA GLN A 224 11.54 -6.17 25.99
C GLN A 224 10.79 -5.72 27.25
N LYS A 225 11.42 -4.88 28.09
CA LYS A 225 10.78 -4.31 29.29
C LYS A 225 9.58 -3.44 28.95
N LYS A 226 9.67 -2.63 27.88
CA LYS A 226 8.54 -1.82 27.38
C LYS A 226 7.37 -2.73 27.02
N LEU A 227 7.61 -3.77 26.23
CA LEU A 227 6.57 -4.70 25.77
C LEU A 227 5.91 -5.43 26.94
N ALA A 228 6.68 -6.11 27.80
CA ALA A 228 6.15 -6.91 28.91
C ALA A 228 5.29 -6.12 29.92
N LYS A 229 5.53 -4.80 30.03
CA LYS A 229 4.82 -3.90 30.94
C LYS A 229 3.82 -2.99 30.23
N HIS A 230 3.58 -3.21 28.93
CA HIS A 230 2.78 -2.30 28.14
C HIS A 230 1.28 -2.39 28.55
N PRO A 231 0.64 -1.27 28.95
CA PRO A 231 -0.71 -1.30 29.51
C PRO A 231 -1.76 -1.78 28.49
N LYS A 232 -1.53 -1.53 27.20
CA LYS A 232 -2.44 -1.94 26.13
C LYS A 232 -2.36 -3.42 25.77
N LEU A 233 -1.45 -4.22 26.35
CA LEU A 233 -1.48 -5.68 26.13
C LEU A 233 -2.81 -6.31 26.55
N SER A 234 -3.48 -5.74 27.55
CA SER A 234 -4.82 -6.16 27.99
C SER A 234 -5.90 -6.07 26.91
N THR A 235 -5.66 -5.33 25.81
CA THR A 235 -6.58 -5.24 24.68
C THR A 235 -6.51 -6.46 23.77
N ILE A 236 -5.43 -7.25 23.84
CA ILE A 236 -5.17 -8.39 22.94
C ILE A 236 -4.82 -9.69 23.65
N LEU A 237 -4.45 -9.65 24.94
CA LEU A 237 -4.07 -10.80 25.76
C LEU A 237 -4.90 -10.91 27.04
N SER A 238 -5.13 -12.14 27.49
CA SER A 238 -5.67 -12.43 28.81
C SER A 238 -4.67 -12.11 29.95
N PRO A 239 -5.13 -11.93 31.21
CA PRO A 239 -4.23 -11.70 32.34
C PRO A 239 -3.15 -12.78 32.52
N LEU A 240 -3.50 -14.05 32.29
CA LEU A 240 -2.57 -15.18 32.38
C LEU A 240 -1.49 -15.10 31.30
N GLU A 241 -1.87 -14.75 30.06
CA GLU A 241 -0.94 -14.55 28.95
C GLU A 241 0.04 -13.39 29.19
N ILE A 242 -0.44 -12.31 29.79
CA ILE A 242 0.41 -11.18 30.20
C ILE A 242 1.41 -11.60 31.28
N GLU A 243 0.97 -12.41 32.25
CA GLU A 243 1.86 -12.93 33.29
C GLU A 243 2.93 -13.85 32.70
N ASN A 244 2.55 -14.75 31.79
CA ASN A 244 3.49 -15.61 31.08
C ASN A 244 4.53 -14.79 30.31
N LEU A 245 4.10 -13.74 29.58
CA LEU A 245 5.00 -12.86 28.85
C LEU A 245 6.00 -12.13 29.76
N LYS A 246 5.60 -11.76 30.98
CA LYS A 246 6.49 -11.13 31.96
C LYS A 246 7.57 -12.07 32.49
N ARG A 247 7.29 -13.37 32.59
CA ARG A 247 8.27 -14.36 33.06
C ARG A 247 9.40 -14.60 32.05
N GLU A 248 9.18 -14.31 30.77
CA GLU A 248 10.20 -14.46 29.72
C GLU A 248 11.35 -13.42 29.82
N ILE A 249 11.22 -12.38 30.66
CA ILE A 249 12.25 -11.36 30.89
C ILE A 249 12.87 -11.38 32.29
N GLU A 250 12.41 -12.28 33.16
CA GLU A 250 12.96 -12.51 34.51
C GLU A 250 14.06 -13.57 34.46
#